data_AF-E6MQL6-F1
#
_entry.id   AF-E6MQL6-F1
#
_cell.length_a   1.000
_cell.length_b   1.000
_cell.length_c   1.000
_cell.angle_alpha   90.00
_cell.angle_beta   90.00
_cell.angle_gamma   90.00
#
_symmetry.space_group_name_H-M   'P 1'
#
loop_
_entity.id
_entity.type
_entity.pdbx_description
1 polymer ?
#
loop_
_entity_poly.entity_id
_entity_poly.type
_entity_poly.pdbx_seq_one_letter_code
_entity_poly.pdbx_strand_id
1 'polypeptide(L)' 'MVINTIVDEYREAVRQCMLSATKDNGELQLTEKEVNARLASFSDDDLAFGMPFNTPEETANMLLAE' A
#
# COMPACT_ATOMS: atom_id res chain seq x y z
N MET A 1 -11.24 -19.64 -9.57
CA MET A 1 -9.97 -18.99 -9.19
C MET A 1 -10.31 -17.53 -8.91
N VAL A 2 -10.55 -17.16 -7.66
CA VAL A 2 -11.11 -15.84 -7.27
C VAL A 2 -10.25 -15.17 -6.18
N ILE A 3 -9.03 -15.66 -5.97
CA ILE A 3 -8.17 -15.20 -4.87
C ILE A 3 -7.34 -13.97 -5.28
N ASN A 4 -7.06 -13.78 -6.58
CA ASN A 4 -6.21 -12.66 -7.04
C ASN A 4 -6.87 -11.28 -6.97
N THR A 5 -8.20 -11.16 -7.09
CA THR A 5 -8.83 -9.84 -7.23
C THR A 5 -8.84 -9.04 -5.93
N ILE A 6 -9.10 -9.70 -4.80
CA ILE A 6 -9.25 -9.03 -3.50
C ILE A 6 -7.89 -8.48 -3.01
N VAL A 7 -6.81 -9.20 -3.29
CA VAL A 7 -5.45 -8.77 -2.99
C VAL A 7 -5.03 -7.61 -3.90
N ASP A 8 -5.40 -7.66 -5.18
CA ASP A 8 -5.13 -6.58 -6.12
C ASP A 8 -5.86 -5.28 -5.73
N GLU A 9 -7.14 -5.40 -5.32
CA GLU A 9 -7.92 -4.27 -4.78
C GLU A 9 -7.29 -3.71 -3.49
N TYR A 10 -6.84 -4.59 -2.59
CA TYR A 10 -6.14 -4.16 -1.38
C TYR A 10 -4.83 -3.45 -1.72
N ARG A 11 -4.05 -3.98 -2.65
CA ARG A 11 -2.79 -3.39 -3.10
C ARG A 11 -3.00 -2.01 -3.72
N GLU A 12 -4.05 -1.86 -4.53
CA GLU A 12 -4.40 -0.58 -5.12
C GLU A 12 -4.89 0.41 -4.06
N ALA A 13 -5.67 -0.04 -3.07
CA ALA A 13 -6.08 0.79 -1.94
C ALA A 13 -4.88 1.28 -1.12
N VAL A 14 -3.93 0.39 -0.78
CA VAL A 14 -2.67 0.76 -0.11
C VAL A 14 -1.91 1.78 -0.95
N ARG A 15 -1.78 1.54 -2.27
CA ARG A 15 -1.13 2.49 -3.19
C ARG A 15 -1.78 3.86 -3.16
N GLN A 16 -3.10 3.92 -3.24
CA GLN A 16 -3.85 5.18 -3.21
C GLN A 16 -3.67 5.93 -1.90
N CYS A 17 -3.68 5.22 -0.76
CA CYS A 17 -3.38 5.82 0.55
C CYS A 17 -1.97 6.39 0.60
N MET A 18 -0.97 5.65 0.10
CA MET A 18 0.42 6.13 0.04
C MET A 18 0.60 7.34 -0.88
N LEU A 19 -0.14 7.39 -1.99
CA LEU A 19 -0.14 8.52 -2.92
C LEU A 19 -0.96 9.71 -2.47
N SER A 20 -1.89 9.51 -1.54
CA SER A 20 -2.66 10.59 -0.94
C SER A 20 -1.96 11.16 0.29
N ALA A 21 -0.97 10.45 0.85
CA ALA A 21 -0.18 10.93 1.95
C ALA A 21 0.73 12.09 1.51
N THR A 22 0.47 13.27 2.04
CA THR A 22 1.31 14.46 1.87
C THR A 22 2.08 14.74 3.15
N LYS A 23 3.32 15.18 3.02
CA LYS A 23 4.14 15.75 4.10
C LYS A 23 3.56 17.10 4.54
N ASP A 24 4.00 17.62 5.68
CA ASP A 24 3.63 18.95 6.22
C ASP A 24 3.85 20.11 5.24
N ASN A 25 4.75 19.96 4.26
CA ASN A 25 5.04 20.96 3.24
C ASN A 25 4.11 20.88 2.01
N GLY A 26 3.11 19.99 2.02
CA GLY A 26 2.16 19.79 0.92
C GLY A 26 2.70 18.95 -0.25
N GLU A 27 3.94 18.45 -0.15
CA GLU A 27 4.49 17.51 -1.12
C GLU A 27 4.08 16.08 -0.78
N LEU A 28 3.96 15.23 -1.80
CA LEU A 28 3.72 13.80 -1.61
C LEU A 28 4.81 13.18 -0.72
N GLN A 29 4.43 12.31 0.21
CA GLN A 29 5.38 11.61 1.07
C GLN A 29 6.37 10.77 0.26
N LEU A 30 5.84 10.07 -0.74
CA LEU A 30 6.55 9.25 -1.69
C LEU A 30 6.04 9.54 -3.10
N THR A 31 6.92 9.41 -4.09
CA THR A 31 6.51 9.48 -5.50
C THR A 31 5.81 8.18 -5.94
N GLU A 32 5.02 8.23 -7.01
CA GLU A 32 4.41 7.00 -7.59
C GLU A 32 5.40 5.87 -7.84
N LYS A 33 6.62 6.22 -8.22
CA LYS A 33 7.67 5.24 -8.46
C LYS A 33 8.13 4.57 -7.17
N GLU A 34 8.25 5.31 -6.07
CA GLU A 34 8.64 4.78 -4.77
C GLU A 34 7.53 3.97 -4.13
N VAL A 35 6.29 4.44 -4.20
CA VAL A 35 5.12 3.67 -3.73
C VAL A 35 5.03 2.34 -4.49
N ASN A 36 5.19 2.36 -5.81
CA ASN A 36 5.18 1.14 -6.61
C ASN A 36 6.36 0.22 -6.25
N ALA A 37 7.57 0.76 -6.07
CA ALA A 37 8.73 -0.02 -5.66
C ALA A 37 8.54 -0.68 -4.28
N ARG A 38 7.98 0.05 -3.30
CA ARG A 38 7.65 -0.51 -1.98
C ARG A 38 6.61 -1.60 -2.08
N LEU A 39 5.51 -1.35 -2.78
CA LEU A 39 4.47 -2.34 -3.01
C LEU A 39 4.93 -3.53 -3.85
N ALA A 40 5.91 -3.35 -4.73
CA ALA A 40 6.54 -4.43 -5.49
C ALA A 40 7.42 -5.32 -4.61
N SER A 41 7.83 -4.84 -3.43
CA SER A 41 8.55 -5.63 -2.44
C SER A 41 7.65 -6.63 -1.70
N PHE A 42 6.33 -6.42 -1.71
CA PHE A 42 5.35 -7.33 -1.12
C PHE A 42 4.72 -8.18 -2.20
N SER A 43 4.67 -9.49 -1.96
CA SER A 43 3.94 -10.40 -2.82
C SER A 43 2.46 -10.42 -2.46
N ASP A 44 1.65 -10.95 -3.36
CA ASP A 44 0.20 -11.12 -3.17
C ASP A 44 -0.10 -11.90 -1.86
N ASP A 45 0.74 -12.88 -1.52
CA ASP A 45 0.63 -13.69 -0.31
C ASP A 45 0.89 -12.88 0.97
N ASP A 46 1.91 -12.00 0.97
CA ASP A 46 2.20 -11.10 2.10
C ASP A 46 1.04 -10.13 2.36
N LEU A 47 0.47 -9.56 1.29
CA LEU A 47 -0.68 -8.65 1.39
C LEU A 47 -1.94 -9.39 1.84
N ALA A 48 -2.20 -10.59 1.32
CA ALA A 48 -3.31 -11.44 1.75
C ALA A 48 -3.19 -11.85 3.22
N PHE A 49 -1.97 -12.09 3.69
CA PHE A 49 -1.71 -12.40 5.10
C PHE A 49 -1.94 -11.18 5.99
N GLY A 50 -1.59 -9.97 5.54
CA GLY A 50 -1.78 -8.73 6.28
C GLY A 50 -3.22 -8.21 6.30
N MET A 51 -4.01 -8.46 5.25
CA MET A 51 -5.40 -8.02 5.09
C MET A 51 -6.33 -8.28 6.30
N PRO A 52 -6.36 -9.49 6.91
CA PRO A 52 -7.23 -9.74 8.05
C PRO A 52 -6.77 -9.03 9.34
N PHE A 53 -5.53 -8.52 9.39
CA PHE A 53 -4.97 -7.87 10.57
C PHE A 53 -4.88 -6.34 10.42
N ASN A 54 -4.66 -5.84 9.20
CA ASN A 54 -4.40 -4.43 8.92
C ASN A 54 -5.28 -3.92 7.77
N THR A 55 -5.84 -2.73 7.93
CA THR A 55 -6.53 -2.02 6.84
C THR A 55 -5.52 -1.55 5.79
N PRO A 56 -5.93 -1.28 4.53
CA PRO A 56 -5.01 -0.76 3.52
C PRO A 56 -4.37 0.58 3.94
N GLU A 57 -5.08 1.40 4.71
CA GLU A 57 -4.56 2.65 5.30
C GLU A 57 -3.45 2.39 6.33
N GLU A 58 -3.65 1.43 7.25
CA GLU A 58 -2.65 1.06 8.26
C GLU A 58 -1.38 0.53 7.58
N THR A 59 -1.54 -0.38 6.61
CA THR A 59 -0.41 -0.92 5.83
C THR A 59 0.30 0.18 5.04
N ALA A 60 -0.45 1.10 4.40
CA ALA A 60 0.12 2.25 3.72
C ALA A 60 0.94 3.12 4.67
N ASN A 61 0.38 3.45 5.84
CA ASN A 61 1.06 4.26 6.84
C ASN A 61 2.32 3.57 7.38
N MET A 62 2.26 2.25 7.59
CA MET A 62 3.42 1.45 8.01
C MET A 62 4.53 1.46 6.95
N LEU A 63 4.16 1.34 5.67
CA LEU A 63 5.08 1.43 4.53
C LEU A 63 5.62 2.85 4.31
N LEU A 64 4.88 3.88 4.70
CA LEU A 64 5.33 5.27 4.64
C LEU A 64 6.28 5.62 5.79
N ALA A 65 6.09 5.00 6.95
CA ALA A 65 6.89 5.22 8.16
C ALA A 65 8.21 4.44 8.20
N GLU A 66 8.37 3.45 7.31
CA GLU A 66 9.60 2.68 7.13
C GLU A 66 10.67 3.47 6.36
#